data_AF-A0A918JRC8-F1
#
_entry.id   AF-A0A918JRC8-F1
#
_cell.length_a   1.000
_cell.length_b   1.000
_cell.length_c   1.000
_cell.angle_alpha   90.00
_cell.angle_beta   90.00
_cell.angle_gamma   90.00
#
_symmetry.space_group_name_H-M   'P 1'
#
loop_
_entity.id
_entity.type
_entity.pdbx_description
1 polymer ?
#
loop_
_entity_poly.entity_id
_entity_poly.type
_entity_poly.pdbx_seq_one_letter_code
_entity_poly.pdbx_strand_id
1 'polypeptide(L)'
;MQGKGGLVRNVLIPTHLAERLENQRFKQPVTIVDRQINYLQRYDIGAGKKWSDSFSRASKRALFFSTGGHGLRHSYAQERMAELNQLGFARTVALQTVSQEMGHFRSQITEVYLR
;
A
#
# COMPACT_ATOMS: atom_id res chain seq x y z
N MET A 1 -0.18 8.42 -8.10
CA MET A 1 1.25 8.06 -8.07
C MET A 1 1.56 7.17 -9.25
N GLN A 2 2.73 7.29 -9.85
CA GLN A 2 3.22 6.36 -10.87
C GLN A 2 3.90 5.18 -10.17
N GLY A 3 3.47 3.96 -10.47
CA GLY A 3 4.13 2.72 -10.06
C GLY A 3 5.35 2.41 -10.94
N LYS A 4 5.98 1.26 -10.71
CA LYS A 4 7.09 0.77 -11.55
C LYS A 4 6.60 0.69 -13.01
N GLY A 5 7.26 1.43 -13.92
CA GLY A 5 6.85 1.53 -15.33
C GLY A 5 5.84 2.64 -15.65
N GLY A 6 5.62 3.62 -14.76
CA GLY A 6 4.73 4.78 -15.03
C GLY A 6 3.25 4.53 -14.74
N LEU A 7 2.90 3.36 -14.20
CA LEU A 7 1.51 2.89 -14.08
C LEU A 7 0.74 3.62 -12.97
N VAL A 8 -0.38 4.22 -13.32
CA VAL A 8 -1.32 4.83 -12.37
C VAL A 8 -2.46 3.85 -12.12
N ARG A 9 -2.86 3.69 -10.85
CA ARG A 9 -4.02 2.90 -10.47
C ARG A 9 -4.84 3.61 -9.41
N ASN A 10 -6.13 3.30 -9.39
CA ASN A 10 -7.03 3.72 -8.33
C ASN A 10 -7.04 2.63 -7.24
N VAL A 11 -7.01 3.06 -6.00
CA VAL A 11 -7.18 2.18 -4.83
C VAL A 11 -8.36 2.71 -4.03
N LEU A 12 -9.23 1.80 -3.61
CA LEU A 12 -10.33 2.14 -2.72
C LEU A 12 -9.81 2.20 -1.29
N ILE A 13 -10.20 3.23 -0.57
CA ILE A 13 -10.00 3.36 0.86
C ILE A 13 -11.36 3.67 1.51
N PRO A 14 -11.61 3.20 2.74
CA PRO A 14 -12.81 3.56 3.49
C PRO A 14 -13.04 5.08 3.55
N THR A 15 -14.29 5.51 3.47
CA THR A 15 -14.68 6.94 3.43
C THR A 15 -14.06 7.74 4.58
N HIS A 16 -14.12 7.21 5.81
CA HIS A 16 -13.54 7.88 6.98
C HIS A 16 -12.01 8.06 6.88
N LEU A 17 -11.29 7.17 6.17
CA LEU A 17 -9.86 7.36 5.91
C LEU A 17 -9.62 8.41 4.85
N ALA A 18 -10.46 8.46 3.81
CA ALA A 18 -10.39 9.51 2.80
C ALA A 18 -10.61 10.89 3.44
N GLU A 19 -11.63 11.04 4.28
CA GLU A 19 -11.90 12.29 5.02
C GLU A 19 -10.70 12.71 5.89
N ARG A 20 -10.13 11.77 6.64
CA ARG A 20 -8.92 12.03 7.46
C ARG A 20 -7.72 12.43 6.61
N LEU A 21 -7.54 11.81 5.44
CA LEU A 21 -6.46 12.15 4.52
C LEU A 21 -6.64 13.56 3.93
N GLU A 22 -7.86 13.92 3.53
CA GLU A 22 -8.17 15.24 3.00
C GLU A 22 -7.97 16.35 4.05
N ASN A 23 -8.21 16.06 5.33
CA ASN A 23 -7.87 16.97 6.43
C ASN A 23 -6.35 17.22 6.59
N GLN A 24 -5.50 16.37 5.98
CA GLN A 24 -4.05 16.55 5.94
C GLN A 24 -3.56 17.13 4.61
N ARG A 25 -4.43 17.56 3.70
CA ARG A 25 -4.03 18.08 2.40
C ARG A 25 -3.30 19.42 2.56
N PHE A 26 -2.14 19.55 1.92
CA PHE A 26 -1.46 20.84 1.83
C PHE A 26 -2.25 21.79 0.92
N LYS A 27 -2.26 23.10 1.27
CA LYS A 27 -2.85 24.14 0.40
C LYS A 27 -2.22 24.15 -1.00
N GLN A 28 -0.91 23.91 -1.06
CA GLN A 28 -0.15 23.71 -2.29
C GLN A 28 0.77 22.51 -2.12
N PRO A 29 0.90 21.62 -3.12
CA PRO A 29 1.80 20.48 -3.01
C PRO A 29 3.27 20.92 -2.83
N VAL A 30 4.05 20.11 -2.11
CA VAL A 30 5.46 20.40 -1.79
C VAL A 30 6.36 19.37 -2.48
N THR A 31 7.49 19.82 -3.05
CA THR A 31 8.49 18.92 -3.61
C THR A 31 9.40 18.38 -2.50
N ILE A 32 9.53 17.06 -2.43
CA ILE A 32 10.35 16.36 -1.44
C ILE A 32 11.42 15.54 -2.14
N VAL A 33 12.62 15.53 -1.55
CA VAL A 33 13.72 14.64 -1.94
C VAL A 33 13.83 13.52 -0.90
N ASP A 34 13.53 12.27 -1.27
CA ASP A 34 13.76 11.08 -0.44
C ASP A 34 14.66 10.11 -1.20
N ARG A 35 15.80 9.74 -0.61
CA ARG A 35 16.73 8.75 -1.22
C ARG A 35 17.04 9.07 -2.70
N GLN A 36 17.39 10.34 -2.97
CA GLN A 36 17.70 10.88 -4.31
C GLN A 36 16.53 10.90 -5.30
N ILE A 37 15.31 10.56 -4.86
CA ILE A 37 14.09 10.63 -5.67
C ILE A 37 13.32 11.90 -5.30
N ASN A 38 13.04 12.72 -6.31
CA ASN A 38 12.16 13.88 -6.19
C ASN A 38 10.71 13.45 -6.44
N TYR A 39 9.81 13.81 -5.52
CA TYR A 39 8.37 13.61 -5.72
C TYR A 39 7.55 14.76 -5.14
N LEU A 40 6.36 14.94 -5.71
CA LEU A 40 5.40 15.93 -5.27
C LEU A 40 4.51 15.33 -4.17
N GLN A 41 4.62 15.84 -2.96
CA GLN A 41 3.82 15.46 -1.82
C GLN A 41 2.59 16.36 -1.68
N ARG A 42 1.41 15.76 -1.61
CA ARG A 42 0.12 16.48 -1.57
C ARG A 42 -0.53 16.49 -0.19
N TYR A 43 -0.12 15.59 0.68
CA TYR A 43 -0.70 15.40 2.01
C TYR A 43 0.42 15.40 3.06
N ASP A 44 0.16 16.00 4.20
CA ASP A 44 1.06 16.06 5.36
C ASP A 44 1.04 14.74 6.14
N ILE A 45 1.57 13.69 5.49
CA ILE A 45 1.68 12.35 6.05
C ILE A 45 3.10 11.82 5.89
N GLY A 46 3.51 10.91 6.76
CA GLY A 46 4.82 10.25 6.64
C GLY A 46 4.94 9.51 5.30
N ALA A 47 6.03 9.76 4.58
CA ALA A 47 6.37 9.08 3.33
C ALA A 47 7.85 8.67 3.29
N GLY A 48 8.23 7.91 2.26
CA GLY A 48 9.63 7.59 1.97
C GLY A 48 10.36 6.89 3.11
N LYS A 49 11.63 7.26 3.33
CA LYS A 49 12.47 6.68 4.38
C LYS A 49 11.93 6.98 5.77
N LYS A 50 11.42 8.19 6.02
CA LYS A 50 10.86 8.59 7.32
C LYS A 50 9.72 7.66 7.75
N TRP A 51 8.81 7.35 6.84
CA TRP A 51 7.73 6.38 7.09
C TRP A 51 8.28 4.98 7.37
N SER A 52 9.16 4.48 6.50
CA SER A 52 9.74 3.12 6.64
C SER A 52 10.48 2.94 7.97
N ASP A 53 11.26 3.95 8.38
CA ASP A 53 11.98 3.95 9.65
C ASP A 53 11.02 4.01 10.83
N SER A 54 10.01 4.89 10.77
CA SER A 54 9.00 5.04 11.82
C SER A 54 8.23 3.74 12.05
N PHE A 55 7.72 3.16 10.97
CA PHE A 55 7.02 1.88 11.01
C PHE A 55 7.91 0.77 11.56
N SER A 56 9.13 0.63 11.04
CA SER A 56 10.05 -0.42 11.50
C SER A 56 10.41 -0.31 12.98
N ARG A 57 10.58 0.92 13.50
CA ARG A 57 10.79 1.12 14.94
C ARG A 57 9.53 0.78 15.75
N ALA A 58 8.35 1.14 15.27
CA ALA A 58 7.09 0.81 15.94
C ALA A 58 6.87 -0.71 16.00
N SER A 59 7.04 -1.43 14.89
CA SER A 59 6.93 -2.89 14.85
C SER A 59 7.92 -3.55 15.80
N LYS A 60 9.20 -3.12 15.81
CA LYS A 60 10.19 -3.68 16.74
C LYS A 60 9.83 -3.44 18.22
N ARG A 61 9.21 -2.31 18.56
CA ARG A 61 8.76 -2.07 19.95
C ARG A 61 7.55 -2.91 20.33
N ALA A 62 6.58 -3.04 19.43
CA ALA A 62 5.32 -3.72 19.71
C ALA A 62 5.39 -5.24 19.55
N LEU A 63 6.19 -5.72 18.61
CA LEU A 63 6.22 -7.11 18.13
C LEU A 63 7.61 -7.75 18.22
N PHE A 64 8.64 -7.03 18.67
CA PHE A 64 10.03 -7.48 18.74
C PHE A 64 10.73 -7.77 17.40
N PHE A 65 10.03 -7.71 16.28
CA PHE A 65 10.59 -7.81 14.93
C PHE A 65 9.94 -6.80 13.96
N SER A 66 10.48 -6.70 12.74
CA SER A 66 9.85 -5.91 11.67
C SER A 66 10.10 -6.55 10.32
N THR A 67 9.03 -6.74 9.56
CA THR A 67 9.03 -7.09 8.13
C THR A 67 9.02 -5.85 7.23
N GLY A 68 9.11 -4.66 7.82
CA GLY A 68 8.98 -3.37 7.14
C GLY A 68 7.63 -3.20 6.44
N GLY A 69 7.54 -2.18 5.58
CA GLY A 69 6.35 -1.92 4.78
C GLY A 69 6.00 -3.04 3.79
N HIS A 70 6.95 -3.92 3.46
CA HIS A 70 6.69 -5.06 2.58
C HIS A 70 5.77 -6.08 3.25
N GLY A 71 5.94 -6.34 4.55
CA GLY A 71 5.03 -7.22 5.29
C GLY A 71 3.59 -6.74 5.27
N LEU A 72 3.33 -5.42 5.36
CA LEU A 72 1.98 -4.87 5.23
C LEU A 72 1.34 -5.22 3.88
N ARG A 73 2.13 -5.24 2.81
CA ARG A 73 1.67 -5.58 1.46
C ARG A 73 1.36 -7.08 1.34
N HIS A 74 2.10 -7.95 2.04
CA HIS A 74 1.76 -9.37 2.18
C HIS A 74 0.46 -9.57 2.95
N SER A 75 0.35 -8.97 4.14
CA SER A 75 -0.86 -9.07 4.98
C SER A 75 -2.10 -8.61 4.21
N TYR A 76 -2.02 -7.46 3.52
CA TYR A 76 -3.11 -7.00 2.66
C TYR A 76 -3.52 -8.02 1.60
N ALA A 77 -2.55 -8.61 0.87
CA ALA A 77 -2.85 -9.58 -0.17
C ALA A 77 -3.54 -10.84 0.39
N GLN A 78 -3.03 -11.35 1.51
CA GLN A 78 -3.54 -12.55 2.16
C GLN A 78 -4.93 -12.32 2.75
N GLU A 79 -5.12 -11.25 3.51
CA GLU A 79 -6.41 -10.88 4.12
C GLU A 79 -7.46 -10.60 3.05
N ARG A 80 -7.10 -9.89 1.97
CA ARG A 80 -8.03 -9.57 0.89
C ARG A 80 -8.43 -10.81 0.08
N MET A 81 -7.51 -11.73 -0.16
CA MET A 81 -7.85 -13.04 -0.74
C MET A 81 -8.81 -13.82 0.15
N ALA A 82 -8.58 -13.83 1.47
CA ALA A 82 -9.45 -14.50 2.42
C ALA A 82 -10.86 -13.87 2.42
N GLU A 83 -10.95 -12.54 2.43
CA GLU A 83 -12.23 -11.81 2.36
C GLU A 83 -13.01 -12.15 1.09
N LEU A 84 -12.38 -12.09 -0.10
CA LEU A 84 -13.05 -12.41 -1.35
C LEU A 84 -13.47 -13.88 -1.43
N ASN A 85 -12.66 -14.80 -0.88
CA ASN A 85 -13.04 -16.20 -0.79
C ASN A 85 -14.25 -16.41 0.14
N GLN A 86 -14.30 -15.71 1.28
CA GLN A 86 -15.44 -15.76 2.22
C GLN A 86 -16.73 -15.21 1.60
N LEU A 87 -16.61 -14.24 0.69
CA LEU A 87 -17.73 -13.72 -0.11
C LEU A 87 -18.17 -14.66 -1.25
N GLY A 88 -17.49 -15.81 -1.43
CA GLY A 88 -17.84 -16.81 -2.44
C GLY A 88 -17.25 -16.57 -3.83
N PHE A 89 -16.30 -15.65 -3.98
CA PHE A 89 -15.62 -15.45 -5.26
C PHE A 89 -14.69 -16.63 -5.59
N ALA A 90 -14.66 -17.04 -6.86
CA ALA A 90 -13.70 -18.03 -7.34
C ALA A 90 -12.26 -17.51 -7.15
N ARG A 91 -11.32 -18.39 -6.79
CA ARG A 91 -9.91 -18.04 -6.55
C ARG A 91 -9.29 -17.23 -7.68
N THR A 92 -9.62 -17.53 -8.93
CA THR A 92 -9.12 -16.80 -10.11
C THR A 92 -9.59 -15.35 -10.14
N VAL A 93 -10.87 -15.12 -9.86
CA VAL A 93 -11.47 -13.79 -9.75
C VAL A 93 -10.87 -13.03 -8.56
N ALA A 94 -10.76 -13.68 -7.40
CA ALA A 94 -10.13 -13.08 -6.23
C ALA A 94 -8.69 -12.65 -6.51
N LEU A 95 -7.88 -13.54 -7.10
CA LEU A 95 -6.48 -13.27 -7.42
C LEU A 95 -6.33 -12.13 -8.44
N GLN A 96 -7.20 -12.07 -9.44
CA GLN A 96 -7.21 -10.97 -10.42
C GLN A 96 -7.57 -9.64 -9.77
N THR A 97 -8.56 -9.62 -8.88
CA THR A 97 -8.94 -8.41 -8.13
C THR A 97 -7.79 -7.92 -7.27
N VAL A 98 -7.21 -8.79 -6.44
CA VAL A 98 -6.09 -8.44 -5.56
C VAL A 98 -4.86 -8.02 -6.38
N SER A 99 -4.60 -8.65 -7.53
CA SER A 99 -3.50 -8.24 -8.40
C SER A 99 -3.68 -6.81 -8.91
N GLN A 100 -4.88 -6.41 -9.32
CA GLN A 100 -5.15 -5.04 -9.75
C GLN A 100 -4.99 -4.04 -8.59
N GLU A 101 -5.54 -4.33 -7.41
CA GLU A 101 -5.42 -3.49 -6.22
C GLU A 101 -3.93 -3.29 -5.82
N MET A 102 -3.13 -4.36 -5.89
CA MET A 102 -1.69 -4.32 -5.64
C MET A 102 -0.89 -3.67 -6.77
N GLY A 103 -1.44 -3.57 -7.98
CA GLY A 103 -0.73 -3.07 -9.17
C GLY A 103 0.17 -4.10 -9.83
N HIS A 104 -0.22 -5.38 -9.79
CA HIS A 104 0.39 -6.49 -10.50
C HIS A 104 -0.41 -6.80 -11.78
N PHE A 105 0.19 -6.54 -12.95
CA PHE A 105 -0.45 -6.78 -14.24
C PHE A 105 -0.68 -8.27 -14.55
N ARG A 106 0.22 -9.13 -14.05
CA ARG A 106 0.09 -10.58 -14.09
C ARG A 106 -0.29 -11.07 -12.69
N SER A 107 -1.43 -11.73 -12.58
CA SER A 107 -1.96 -12.23 -11.30
C SER A 107 -1.01 -13.19 -10.59
N GLN A 108 -0.18 -13.92 -11.34
CA GLN A 108 0.85 -14.82 -10.81
C GLN A 108 1.90 -14.10 -9.96
N ILE A 109 2.13 -12.80 -10.17
CA ILE A 109 3.04 -12.00 -9.33
C ILE A 109 2.47 -11.88 -7.91
N THR A 110 1.15 -11.78 -7.77
CA THR A 110 0.48 -11.74 -6.46
C THR A 110 0.67 -13.03 -5.69
N GLU A 111 0.86 -14.18 -6.34
CA GLU A 111 1.04 -15.45 -5.64
C GLU A 111 2.29 -15.49 -4.76
N VAL A 112 3.32 -14.69 -5.07
CA VAL A 112 4.49 -14.52 -4.19
C VAL A 112 4.11 -13.95 -2.82
N TYR A 113 3.03 -13.17 -2.77
CA TYR A 113 2.52 -12.54 -1.55
C TYR A 113 1.60 -13.45 -0.72
N LEU A 114 1.19 -14.61 -1.27
CA LEU A 114 0.26 -15.54 -0.63
C LEU A 114 0.95 -16.74 0.05
N ARG A 115 2.27 -16.71 0.15
CA ARG A 115 3.09 -17.73 0.83
C ARG A 115 3.20 -17.45 2.31
#